data_AF-A0A0B4XP30-F1
#
_entry.id   AF-A0A0B4XP30-F1
#
_cell.length_a   1.000
_cell.length_b   1.000
_cell.length_c   1.000
_cell.angle_alpha   90.00
_cell.angle_beta   90.00
_cell.angle_gamma   90.00
#
_symmetry.space_group_name_H-M   'P 1'
#
loop_
_entity.id
_entity.type
_entity.pdbx_description
1 polymer ?
#
loop_
_entity_poly.entity_id
_entity_poly.type
_entity_poly.pdbx_seq_one_letter_code
_entity_poly.pdbx_strand_id
1 'polypeptide(L)'
;MSEQYLIYGLEMSPYSVKVRSWFRYKQIDHVWVQRSMARMPEFQALAKLPLIPLVQCPDGEVLQDSTPIIETLEQRHPQPPMQPASPVLAFLSAMLEEYADEWLNKPMFHYRWSRPMDQDSAALRIAREQMPGQPDEALAPVVDFLRKRMVPRLSFVGSHAGTASLIEESFREVLALLETHLATRPYLFGGRPCLADFGLYGQLRELASDPTPGLVMRECVPTVMAWLARMEAPVAEGEFEAEDTLLPALRPLIEEPVGRYFLPWSQANEQALAQGQAEFSVTLAGRPFSQQVQKYHARSLAALRQKQAGLSLPEWVPVV
;
A
#
# COMPACT_ATOMS: atom_id res chain seq x y z
N MET A 1 30.25 6.20 6.86
CA MET A 1 29.03 5.49 7.28
C MET A 1 28.09 6.56 7.82
N SER A 2 26.80 6.51 7.47
CA SER A 2 25.82 7.50 7.95
C SER A 2 25.57 7.28 9.44
N GLU A 3 25.52 8.35 10.23
CA GLU A 3 25.14 8.27 11.65
C GLU A 3 23.61 8.13 11.85
N GLN A 4 22.82 8.28 10.77
CA GLN A 4 21.36 8.24 10.77
C GLN A 4 20.82 7.26 9.72
N TYR A 5 19.56 6.82 9.89
CA TYR A 5 18.84 6.07 8.88
C TYR A 5 18.61 6.93 7.63
N LEU A 6 18.92 6.39 6.45
CA LEU A 6 18.64 7.04 5.16
C LEU A 6 17.50 6.31 4.46
N ILE A 7 16.39 6.99 4.20
CA ILE A 7 15.25 6.43 3.47
C ILE A 7 15.30 6.92 2.03
N TYR A 8 15.68 6.03 1.10
CA TYR A 8 15.62 6.29 -0.33
C TYR A 8 14.20 6.05 -0.84
N GLY A 9 13.52 7.12 -1.22
CA GLY A 9 12.11 7.08 -1.59
C GLY A 9 11.67 8.19 -2.53
N LEU A 10 10.37 8.15 -2.87
CA LEU A 10 9.67 9.18 -3.63
C LEU A 10 8.35 9.51 -2.91
N GLU A 11 7.91 10.77 -2.99
CA GLU A 11 6.62 11.20 -2.45
C GLU A 11 5.47 10.50 -3.17
N MET A 12 5.62 10.23 -4.46
CA MET A 12 4.67 9.51 -5.33
C MET A 12 4.69 7.97 -5.16
N SER A 13 5.39 7.44 -4.15
CA SER A 13 5.50 6.00 -3.90
C SER A 13 4.73 5.63 -2.63
N PRO A 14 3.65 4.84 -2.73
CA PRO A 14 2.82 4.49 -1.58
C PRO A 14 3.64 3.74 -0.52
N TYR A 15 4.52 2.84 -0.97
CA TYR A 15 5.42 2.07 -0.12
C TYR A 15 6.48 2.94 0.57
N SER A 16 6.97 4.00 -0.08
CA SER A 16 8.00 4.87 0.51
C SER A 16 7.42 5.76 1.61
N VAL A 17 6.24 6.34 1.38
CA VAL A 17 5.57 7.19 2.37
C VAL A 17 4.98 6.36 3.52
N LYS A 18 4.58 5.12 3.28
CA LYS A 18 4.26 4.11 4.31
C LYS A 18 5.43 3.92 5.28
N VAL A 19 6.63 3.62 4.77
CA VAL A 19 7.83 3.47 5.62
C VAL A 19 8.14 4.76 6.37
N ARG A 20 8.08 5.93 5.70
CA ARG A 20 8.36 7.21 6.37
C ARG A 20 7.34 7.53 7.47
N SER A 21 6.07 7.27 7.24
CA SER A 21 5.00 7.45 8.24
C SER A 21 5.27 6.56 9.47
N TRP A 22 5.68 5.30 9.25
CA TRP A 22 6.10 4.41 10.34
C TRP A 22 7.32 4.97 11.09
N PHE A 23 8.38 5.41 10.39
CA PHE A 23 9.55 6.03 11.02
C PHE A 23 9.18 7.23 11.90
N ARG A 24 8.23 8.07 11.44
CA ARG A 24 7.72 9.21 12.20
C ARG A 24 6.93 8.78 13.43
N TYR A 25 6.07 7.77 13.33
CA TYR A 25 5.37 7.18 14.47
C TYR A 25 6.33 6.67 15.54
N LYS A 26 7.38 5.97 15.11
CA LYS A 26 8.41 5.41 15.98
C LYS A 26 9.40 6.44 16.50
N GLN A 27 9.29 7.69 16.06
CA GLN A 27 10.22 8.79 16.40
C GLN A 27 11.67 8.43 16.10
N ILE A 28 11.90 7.69 15.01
CA ILE A 28 13.24 7.31 14.57
C ILE A 28 13.80 8.44 13.70
N ASP A 29 14.92 9.02 14.13
CA ASP A 29 15.65 10.02 13.35
C ASP A 29 16.10 9.44 12.01
N HIS A 30 15.70 10.12 10.93
CA HIS A 30 15.99 9.68 9.58
C HIS A 30 16.15 10.86 8.61
N VAL A 31 16.89 10.60 7.54
CA VAL A 31 17.01 11.52 6.41
C VAL A 31 16.22 10.96 5.23
N TRP A 32 15.34 11.78 4.67
CA TRP A 32 14.68 11.47 3.41
C TRP A 32 15.62 11.74 2.24
N VAL A 33 16.03 10.66 1.56
CA VAL A 33 16.87 10.72 0.37
C VAL A 33 16.00 10.52 -0.86
N GLN A 34 15.59 11.62 -1.49
CA GLN A 34 14.81 11.56 -2.72
C GLN A 34 15.56 10.76 -3.81
N ARG A 35 14.91 9.73 -4.35
CA ARG A 35 15.46 8.83 -5.38
C ARG A 35 15.41 9.50 -6.77
N SER A 36 16.19 10.57 -6.95
CA SER A 36 16.30 11.32 -8.20
C SER A 36 17.23 10.63 -9.22
N MET A 37 17.26 11.11 -10.46
CA MET A 37 18.22 10.63 -11.47
C MET A 37 19.67 10.92 -11.05
N ALA A 38 19.93 12.05 -10.40
CA ALA A 38 21.26 12.41 -9.92
C ALA A 38 21.77 11.47 -8.82
N ARG A 39 20.86 10.92 -8.00
CA ARG A 39 21.18 9.95 -6.95
C ARG A 39 21.03 8.48 -7.40
N MET A 40 20.79 8.24 -8.69
CA MET A 40 20.65 6.88 -9.21
C MET A 40 21.91 6.02 -8.99
N PRO A 41 23.15 6.51 -9.22
CA PRO A 41 24.34 5.69 -9.01
C PRO A 41 24.50 5.24 -7.55
N GLU A 42 24.24 6.14 -6.61
CA GLU A 42 24.24 5.85 -5.16
C GLU A 42 23.19 4.80 -4.81
N PHE A 43 21.96 4.97 -5.28
CA PHE A 43 20.89 4.00 -5.08
C PHE A 43 21.25 2.62 -5.67
N GLN A 44 21.80 2.57 -6.89
CA GLN A 44 22.19 1.32 -7.55
C GLN A 44 23.35 0.60 -6.86
N ALA A 45 24.24 1.32 -6.18
CA ALA A 45 25.31 0.72 -5.41
C ALA A 45 24.80 -0.01 -4.16
N LEU A 46 23.62 0.38 -3.64
CA LEU A 46 23.01 -0.20 -2.43
C LEU A 46 21.93 -1.23 -2.76
N ALA A 47 21.13 -0.98 -3.80
CA ALA A 47 19.91 -1.71 -4.08
C ALA A 47 20.19 -3.10 -4.69
N LYS A 48 19.61 -4.14 -4.08
CA LYS A 48 19.53 -5.49 -4.63
C LYS A 48 18.47 -5.61 -5.72
N LEU A 49 17.37 -4.86 -5.57
CA LEU A 49 16.28 -4.79 -6.54
C LEU A 49 16.02 -3.33 -6.95
N PRO A 50 15.62 -3.05 -8.21
CA PRO A 50 15.37 -1.69 -8.68
C PRO A 50 14.02 -1.15 -8.20
N LEU A 51 13.74 -1.22 -6.89
CA LEU A 51 12.50 -0.80 -6.25
C LEU A 51 12.78 0.07 -5.02
N ILE A 52 11.83 0.96 -4.73
CA ILE A 52 11.78 1.79 -3.52
C ILE A 52 10.59 1.36 -2.67
N PRO A 53 10.64 1.55 -1.33
CA PRO A 53 11.73 2.18 -0.58
C PRO A 53 12.95 1.27 -0.41
N LEU A 54 14.08 1.93 -0.12
CA LEU A 54 15.29 1.31 0.42
C LEU A 54 15.69 2.09 1.67
N VAL A 55 16.08 1.38 2.74
CA VAL A 55 16.59 1.99 3.96
C VAL A 55 18.04 1.55 4.18
N GLN A 56 18.95 2.52 4.26
CA GLN A 56 20.31 2.29 4.74
C GLN A 56 20.36 2.59 6.23
N CYS A 57 20.71 1.60 7.02
CA CYS A 57 20.81 1.67 8.47
C CYS A 57 22.17 2.29 8.90
N PRO A 58 22.27 2.85 10.13
CA PRO A 58 23.53 3.42 10.63
C PRO A 58 24.70 2.42 10.70
N ASP A 59 24.38 1.14 10.93
CA ASP A 59 25.35 0.03 10.95
C ASP A 59 25.79 -0.43 9.54
N GLY A 60 25.26 0.20 8.48
CA GLY A 60 25.58 -0.11 7.09
C GLY A 60 24.69 -1.17 6.45
N GLU A 61 23.75 -1.78 7.18
CA GLU A 61 22.79 -2.72 6.60
C GLU A 61 21.83 -2.00 5.64
N VAL A 62 21.49 -2.66 4.54
CA VAL A 62 20.54 -2.16 3.55
C VAL A 62 19.29 -3.06 3.51
N LEU A 63 18.14 -2.45 3.78
CA LEU A 63 16.82 -3.08 3.76
C LEU A 63 16.01 -2.57 2.56
N GLN A 64 15.20 -3.42 1.95
CA GLN A 64 14.31 -3.08 0.81
C GLN A 64 12.97 -3.77 0.98
N ASP A 65 11.96 -3.25 0.28
CA ASP A 65 10.56 -3.67 0.38
C ASP A 65 9.91 -3.19 1.69
N SER A 66 8.77 -2.51 1.61
CA SER A 66 8.21 -1.77 2.75
C SER A 66 7.87 -2.66 3.94
N THR A 67 7.30 -3.84 3.69
CA THR A 67 6.88 -4.74 4.77
C THR A 67 8.09 -5.38 5.46
N PRO A 68 9.07 -5.96 4.74
CA PRO A 68 10.32 -6.42 5.36
C PRO A 68 11.10 -5.33 6.09
N ILE A 69 11.14 -4.10 5.56
CA ILE A 69 11.76 -2.95 6.24
C ILE A 69 11.09 -2.72 7.60
N ILE A 70 9.76 -2.56 7.61
CA ILE A 70 9.00 -2.26 8.82
C ILE A 70 9.15 -3.40 9.84
N GLU A 71 8.98 -4.65 9.42
CA GLU A 71 9.06 -5.80 10.32
C GLU A 71 10.45 -6.00 10.93
N THR A 72 11.51 -5.79 10.14
CA THR A 72 12.89 -5.90 10.61
C THR A 72 13.20 -4.80 11.62
N LEU A 73 12.77 -3.57 11.35
CA LEU A 73 13.06 -2.43 12.22
C LEU A 73 12.13 -2.35 13.45
N GLU A 74 10.91 -2.89 13.38
CA GLU A 74 10.02 -3.04 14.54
C GLU A 74 10.65 -3.91 15.63
N GLN A 75 11.42 -4.94 15.26
CA GLN A 75 12.17 -5.76 16.23
C GLN A 75 13.29 -4.97 16.93
N ARG A 76 13.88 -3.99 16.26
CA ARG A 76 14.97 -3.14 16.79
C ARG A 76 14.44 -1.97 17.60
N HIS A 77 13.26 -1.48 17.23
CA HIS A 77 12.58 -0.35 17.83
C HIS A 77 11.18 -0.80 18.26
N PRO A 78 11.02 -1.59 19.35
CA PRO A 78 9.72 -2.17 19.71
C PRO A 78 8.71 -1.17 20.29
N GLN A 79 9.13 0.06 20.62
CA GLN A 79 8.30 1.08 21.24
C GLN A 79 8.18 2.33 20.37
N PRO A 80 7.00 2.99 20.32
CA PRO A 80 5.69 2.46 20.73
C PRO A 80 5.28 1.25 19.86
N PRO A 81 4.52 0.27 20.38
CA PRO A 81 4.19 -0.93 19.62
C PRO A 81 3.36 -0.60 18.37
N MET A 82 3.67 -1.23 17.25
CA MET A 82 2.88 -1.14 16.02
C MET A 82 1.73 -2.16 15.98
N GLN A 83 1.85 -3.32 16.63
CA GLN A 83 0.83 -4.37 16.56
C GLN A 83 0.06 -4.53 17.87
N PRO A 84 -1.24 -4.90 17.81
CA PRO A 84 -1.98 -5.35 18.98
C PRO A 84 -1.30 -6.57 19.63
N ALA A 85 -1.43 -6.69 20.96
CA ALA A 85 -0.90 -7.85 21.70
C ALA A 85 -1.67 -9.15 21.37
N SER A 86 -2.93 -9.02 20.95
CA SER A 86 -3.74 -10.12 20.43
C SER A 86 -3.13 -10.68 19.15
N PRO A 87 -2.79 -11.98 19.09
CA PRO A 87 -2.30 -12.60 17.86
C PRO A 87 -3.33 -12.57 16.72
N VAL A 88 -4.63 -12.67 17.06
CA VAL A 88 -5.72 -12.61 16.07
C VAL A 88 -5.81 -11.21 15.47
N LEU A 89 -5.81 -10.16 16.29
CA LEU A 89 -5.85 -8.78 15.78
C LEU A 89 -4.56 -8.40 15.04
N ALA A 90 -3.39 -8.85 15.51
CA ALA A 90 -2.13 -8.65 14.79
C ALA A 90 -2.16 -9.31 13.40
N PHE A 91 -2.75 -10.50 13.28
CA PHE A 91 -2.96 -11.15 11.99
C PHE A 91 -3.95 -10.38 11.11
N LEU A 92 -5.09 -9.92 11.63
CA LEU A 92 -6.03 -9.10 10.86
C LEU A 92 -5.40 -7.79 10.40
N SER A 93 -4.52 -7.20 11.22
CA SER A 93 -3.75 -6.02 10.82
C SER A 93 -2.80 -6.34 9.67
N ALA A 94 -2.12 -7.48 9.68
CA ALA A 94 -1.25 -7.90 8.58
C ALA A 94 -2.05 -8.24 7.31
N MET A 95 -3.22 -8.86 7.45
CA MET A 95 -4.11 -9.17 6.33
C MET A 95 -4.62 -7.91 5.62
N LEU A 96 -4.98 -6.88 6.39
CA LEU A 96 -5.41 -5.58 5.83
C LEU A 96 -4.27 -4.82 5.17
N GLU A 97 -3.05 -4.95 5.70
CA GLU A 97 -1.87 -4.36 5.06
C GLU A 97 -1.51 -5.06 3.75
N GLU A 98 -1.54 -6.40 3.71
CA GLU A 98 -1.36 -7.17 2.49
C GLU A 98 -2.44 -6.84 1.45
N TYR A 99 -3.70 -6.74 1.89
CA TYR A 99 -4.79 -6.24 1.04
C TYR A 99 -4.47 -4.86 0.45
N ALA A 100 -3.92 -3.95 1.24
CA ALA A 100 -3.54 -2.64 0.75
C ALA A 100 -2.43 -2.74 -0.31
N ASP A 101 -1.34 -3.42 0.02
CA ASP A 101 -0.16 -3.49 -0.83
C ASP A 101 -0.43 -4.21 -2.16
N GLU A 102 -1.31 -5.21 -2.17
CA GLU A 102 -1.58 -6.05 -3.34
C GLU A 102 -2.88 -5.71 -4.09
N TRP A 103 -3.98 -5.47 -3.37
CA TRP A 103 -5.27 -5.15 -3.99
C TRP A 103 -5.46 -3.65 -4.20
N LEU A 104 -5.22 -2.78 -3.21
CA LEU A 104 -5.39 -1.32 -3.38
C LEU A 104 -4.37 -0.67 -4.32
N ASN A 105 -3.24 -1.33 -4.56
CA ASN A 105 -2.36 -0.97 -5.67
C ASN A 105 -3.10 -0.97 -7.03
N LYS A 106 -4.13 -1.81 -7.23
CA LYS A 106 -4.91 -1.86 -8.47
C LYS A 106 -5.70 -0.57 -8.72
N PRO A 107 -6.59 -0.09 -7.84
CA PRO A 107 -7.25 1.19 -8.04
C PRO A 107 -6.26 2.35 -8.08
N MET A 108 -5.21 2.37 -7.24
CA MET A 108 -4.17 3.41 -7.32
C MET A 108 -3.59 3.49 -8.72
N PHE A 109 -3.09 2.38 -9.24
CA PHE A 109 -2.45 2.35 -10.55
C PHE A 109 -3.46 2.58 -11.69
N HIS A 110 -4.68 2.04 -11.56
CA HIS A 110 -5.77 2.24 -12.51
C HIS A 110 -6.10 3.72 -12.65
N TYR A 111 -6.42 4.42 -11.57
CA TYR A 111 -6.80 5.82 -11.63
C TYR A 111 -5.65 6.69 -12.13
N ARG A 112 -4.42 6.43 -11.67
CA ARG A 112 -3.22 7.19 -12.04
C ARG A 112 -2.89 7.14 -13.54
N TRP A 113 -3.14 6.01 -14.19
CA TRP A 113 -2.65 5.78 -15.56
C TRP A 113 -3.75 5.51 -16.60
N SER A 114 -5.03 5.38 -16.23
CA SER A 114 -6.11 5.09 -17.20
C SER A 114 -6.61 6.31 -17.96
N ARG A 115 -6.67 7.48 -17.30
CA ARG A 115 -7.30 8.71 -17.85
C ARG A 115 -6.23 9.74 -18.25
N PRO A 116 -6.41 10.50 -19.35
CA PRO A 116 -5.42 11.47 -19.80
C PRO A 116 -5.02 12.50 -18.72
N MET A 117 -6.00 13.10 -18.03
CA MET A 117 -5.73 14.09 -16.98
C MET A 117 -4.88 13.54 -15.83
N ASP A 118 -5.17 12.32 -15.39
CA ASP A 118 -4.41 11.66 -14.34
C ASP A 118 -3.00 11.25 -14.82
N GLN A 119 -2.89 10.72 -16.05
CA GLN A 119 -1.60 10.40 -16.67
C GLN A 119 -0.69 11.63 -16.75
N ASP A 120 -1.23 12.78 -17.18
CA ASP A 120 -0.46 14.02 -17.34
C ASP A 120 0.00 14.54 -15.98
N SER A 121 -0.90 14.59 -15.00
CA SER A 121 -0.57 14.97 -13.61
C SER A 121 0.49 14.05 -13.00
N ALA A 122 0.33 12.73 -13.14
CA ALA A 122 1.23 11.75 -12.56
C ALA A 122 2.61 11.78 -13.22
N ALA A 123 2.67 11.80 -14.55
CA ALA A 123 3.93 11.85 -15.27
C ALA A 123 4.72 13.12 -14.95
N LEU A 124 4.06 14.28 -14.87
CA LEU A 124 4.70 15.54 -14.50
C LEU A 124 5.23 15.52 -13.06
N ARG A 125 4.45 15.05 -12.09
CA ARG A 125 4.90 14.94 -10.69
C ARG A 125 6.06 13.97 -10.52
N ILE A 126 6.02 12.79 -11.14
CA ILE A 126 7.16 11.86 -11.13
C ILE A 126 8.38 12.49 -11.81
N ALA A 127 8.22 13.19 -12.94
CA ALA A 127 9.35 13.85 -13.62
C ALA A 127 10.00 14.91 -12.71
N ARG A 128 9.21 15.73 -12.01
CA ARG A 128 9.70 16.70 -11.02
C ARG A 128 10.44 16.05 -9.86
N GLU A 129 9.99 14.89 -9.40
CA GLU A 129 10.74 14.14 -8.38
C GLU A 129 12.02 13.48 -8.92
N GLN A 130 12.03 13.07 -10.19
CA GLN A 130 13.23 12.48 -10.79
C GLN A 130 14.28 13.53 -11.14
N MET A 131 13.86 14.75 -11.46
CA MET A 131 14.70 15.87 -11.90
C MET A 131 14.35 17.15 -11.13
N PRO A 132 14.61 17.21 -9.80
CA PRO A 132 14.23 18.35 -8.98
C PRO A 132 14.90 19.64 -9.45
N GLY A 133 14.13 20.74 -9.48
CA GLY A 133 14.60 22.07 -9.84
C GLY A 133 14.74 22.33 -11.35
N GLN A 134 14.40 21.37 -12.21
CA GLN A 134 14.42 21.57 -13.66
C GLN A 134 13.15 22.28 -14.16
N PRO A 135 13.24 23.12 -15.20
CA PRO A 135 12.09 23.79 -15.80
C PRO A 135 11.22 22.80 -16.59
N ASP A 136 9.94 23.13 -16.78
CA ASP A 136 8.95 22.23 -17.40
C ASP A 136 9.36 21.79 -18.83
N GLU A 137 10.05 22.64 -19.60
CA GLU A 137 10.56 22.29 -20.94
C GLU A 137 11.59 21.15 -20.90
N ALA A 138 12.43 21.12 -19.86
CA ALA A 138 13.41 20.05 -19.67
C ALA A 138 12.78 18.74 -19.17
N LEU A 139 11.60 18.83 -18.55
CA LEU A 139 10.84 17.67 -18.06
C LEU A 139 10.02 16.99 -19.15
N ALA A 140 9.62 17.71 -20.20
CA ALA A 140 8.73 17.20 -21.25
C ALA A 140 9.16 15.83 -21.84
N PRO A 141 10.44 15.59 -22.20
CA PRO A 141 10.87 14.27 -22.68
C PRO A 141 10.73 13.15 -21.64
N VAL A 142 10.91 13.46 -20.36
CA VAL A 142 10.77 12.50 -19.26
C VAL A 142 9.29 12.21 -18.99
N VAL A 143 8.43 13.23 -19.04
CA VAL A 143 6.97 13.08 -18.95
C VAL A 143 6.46 12.13 -20.05
N ASP A 144 6.85 12.37 -21.30
CA ASP A 144 6.48 11.53 -22.43
C ASP A 144 6.97 10.09 -22.28
N PHE A 145 8.22 9.92 -21.83
CA PHE A 145 8.80 8.61 -21.55
C PHE A 145 8.02 7.86 -20.46
N LEU A 146 7.67 8.54 -19.36
CA LEU A 146 6.91 7.96 -18.25
C LEU A 146 5.53 7.50 -18.72
N ARG A 147 4.80 8.32 -19.47
CA ARG A 147 3.49 7.94 -20.02
C ARG A 147 3.59 6.70 -20.90
N LYS A 148 4.51 6.71 -21.88
CA LYS A 148 4.74 5.58 -22.80
C LYS A 148 5.13 4.29 -22.07
N ARG A 149 5.84 4.42 -20.94
CA ARG A 149 6.28 3.28 -20.13
C ARG A 149 5.21 2.76 -19.18
N MET A 150 4.42 3.64 -18.58
CA MET A 150 3.54 3.30 -17.46
C MET A 150 2.13 2.90 -17.90
N VAL A 151 1.57 3.53 -18.94
CA VAL A 151 0.22 3.21 -19.43
C VAL A 151 0.10 1.73 -19.85
N PRO A 152 1.04 1.12 -20.59
CA PRO A 152 0.95 -0.30 -20.93
C PRO A 152 0.99 -1.24 -19.72
N ARG A 153 1.48 -0.79 -18.57
CA ARG A 153 1.56 -1.60 -17.34
C ARG A 153 0.22 -1.71 -16.60
N LEU A 154 -0.83 -1.04 -17.07
CA LEU A 154 -2.19 -1.26 -16.58
C LEU A 154 -2.59 -2.76 -16.65
N SER A 155 -2.09 -3.50 -17.65
CA SER A 155 -2.29 -4.95 -17.76
C SER A 155 -1.71 -5.73 -16.58
N PHE A 156 -0.61 -5.26 -15.97
CA PHE A 156 -0.02 -5.93 -14.82
C PHE A 156 -0.91 -5.85 -13.58
N VAL A 157 -1.70 -4.79 -13.41
CA VAL A 157 -2.67 -4.68 -12.31
C VAL A 157 -4.06 -5.18 -12.70
N GLY A 158 -4.19 -5.82 -13.88
CA GLY A 158 -5.46 -6.32 -14.38
C GLY A 158 -6.44 -5.22 -14.75
N SER A 159 -5.96 -3.99 -15.04
CA SER A 159 -6.80 -2.87 -15.44
C SER A 159 -6.97 -2.83 -16.96
N HIS A 160 -8.14 -3.21 -17.44
CA HIS A 160 -8.55 -3.08 -18.84
C HIS A 160 -10.07 -2.87 -18.92
N ALA A 161 -10.62 -2.73 -20.13
CA ALA A 161 -12.04 -2.40 -20.32
C ALA A 161 -13.02 -3.38 -19.62
N GLY A 162 -12.64 -4.64 -19.43
CA GLY A 162 -13.48 -5.66 -18.78
C GLY A 162 -13.47 -5.62 -17.26
N THR A 163 -12.47 -4.98 -16.63
CA THR A 163 -12.22 -5.02 -15.19
C THR A 163 -12.18 -3.66 -14.53
N ALA A 164 -12.03 -2.58 -15.31
CA ALA A 164 -11.92 -1.21 -14.82
C ALA A 164 -13.07 -0.83 -13.87
N SER A 165 -14.31 -1.10 -14.26
CA SER A 165 -15.49 -0.78 -13.43
C SER A 165 -15.48 -1.55 -12.10
N LEU A 166 -15.01 -2.80 -12.08
CA LEU A 166 -14.86 -3.58 -10.85
C LEU A 166 -13.78 -3.02 -9.94
N ILE A 167 -12.65 -2.60 -10.49
CA ILE A 167 -11.57 -1.97 -9.73
C ILE A 167 -12.10 -0.69 -9.06
N GLU A 168 -12.76 0.19 -9.82
CA GLU A 168 -13.33 1.43 -9.28
C GLU A 168 -14.44 1.20 -8.25
N GLU A 169 -15.27 0.17 -8.45
CA GLU A 169 -16.29 -0.21 -7.47
C GLU A 169 -15.66 -0.70 -6.18
N SER A 170 -14.67 -1.60 -6.25
CA SER A 170 -13.95 -2.08 -5.06
C SER A 170 -13.28 -0.94 -4.28
N PHE A 171 -12.80 0.09 -4.97
CA PHE A 171 -12.26 1.30 -4.37
C PHE A 171 -13.34 2.12 -3.64
N ARG A 172 -14.47 2.38 -4.30
CA ARG A 172 -15.59 3.12 -3.68
C ARG A 172 -16.19 2.38 -2.49
N GLU A 173 -16.29 1.05 -2.55
CA GLU A 173 -16.77 0.22 -1.45
C GLU A 173 -15.85 0.33 -0.23
N VAL A 174 -14.53 0.15 -0.40
CA VAL A 174 -13.61 0.26 0.75
C VAL A 174 -13.59 1.67 1.36
N LEU A 175 -13.73 2.72 0.53
CA LEU A 175 -13.79 4.09 1.04
C LEU A 175 -15.02 4.31 1.92
N ALA A 176 -16.19 3.82 1.51
CA ALA A 176 -17.42 3.94 2.30
C ALA A 176 -17.33 3.18 3.64
N LEU A 177 -16.72 1.99 3.63
CA LEU A 177 -16.48 1.21 4.84
C LEU A 177 -15.50 1.90 5.79
N LEU A 178 -14.40 2.44 5.26
CA LEU A 178 -13.41 3.19 6.04
C LEU A 178 -13.98 4.48 6.61
N GLU A 179 -14.78 5.22 5.84
CA GLU A 179 -15.45 6.44 6.33
C GLU A 179 -16.34 6.14 7.53
N THR A 180 -17.11 5.06 7.45
CA THR A 180 -17.96 4.61 8.56
C THR A 180 -17.13 4.15 9.76
N HIS A 181 -16.07 3.37 9.53
CA HIS A 181 -15.25 2.79 10.58
C HIS A 181 -14.45 3.85 11.36
N LEU A 182 -13.84 4.80 10.64
CA LEU A 182 -13.00 5.86 11.19
C LEU A 182 -13.81 7.02 11.80
N ALA A 183 -15.13 7.07 11.59
CA ALA A 183 -15.99 8.09 12.20
C ALA A 183 -15.98 8.06 13.74
N THR A 184 -15.62 6.92 14.33
CA THR A 184 -15.59 6.72 15.79
C THR A 184 -14.21 6.34 16.32
N ARG A 185 -13.20 6.24 15.43
CA ARG A 185 -11.86 5.75 15.78
C ARG A 185 -10.78 6.62 15.14
N PRO A 186 -9.74 7.03 15.90
CA PRO A 186 -8.64 7.78 15.30
C PRO A 186 -7.78 6.91 14.37
N TYR A 187 -7.74 5.58 14.59
CA TYR A 187 -7.04 4.60 13.77
C TYR A 187 -7.86 3.31 13.62
N LEU A 188 -7.51 2.45 12.66
CA LEU A 188 -8.28 1.24 12.34
C LEU A 188 -8.51 0.30 13.54
N PHE A 189 -7.53 0.20 14.44
CA PHE A 189 -7.56 -0.72 15.58
C PHE A 189 -7.76 0.00 16.92
N GLY A 190 -8.22 1.26 16.91
CA GLY A 190 -8.51 2.05 18.09
C GLY A 190 -7.65 3.31 18.19
N GLY A 191 -7.01 3.52 19.35
CA GLY A 191 -6.33 4.75 19.71
C GLY A 191 -4.93 4.96 19.11
N ARG A 192 -4.36 4.00 18.36
CA ARG A 192 -3.01 4.13 17.77
C ARG A 192 -2.90 3.39 16.44
N PRO A 193 -1.99 3.80 15.54
CA PRO A 193 -1.85 3.17 14.24
C PRO A 193 -1.26 1.77 14.37
N CYS A 194 -1.68 0.88 13.48
CA CYS A 194 -1.07 -0.44 13.28
C CYS A 194 -0.57 -0.63 11.85
N LEU A 195 -0.03 -1.81 11.54
CA LEU A 195 0.48 -2.14 10.22
C LEU A 195 -0.58 -1.92 9.12
N ALA A 196 -1.86 -2.20 9.43
CA ALA A 196 -2.97 -1.97 8.52
C ALA A 196 -3.13 -0.48 8.17
N ASP A 197 -3.00 0.40 9.17
CA ASP A 197 -3.10 1.84 8.96
C ASP A 197 -2.00 2.32 8.00
N PHE A 198 -0.75 1.88 8.20
CA PHE A 198 0.38 2.26 7.35
C PHE A 198 0.23 1.75 5.91
N GLY A 199 -0.23 0.50 5.73
CA GLY A 199 -0.53 -0.08 4.42
C GLY A 199 -1.60 0.71 3.66
N LEU A 200 -2.77 0.87 4.28
CA LEU A 200 -3.88 1.61 3.68
C LEU A 200 -3.52 3.09 3.41
N TYR A 201 -2.82 3.73 4.36
CA TYR A 201 -2.39 5.13 4.22
C TYR A 201 -1.53 5.32 2.98
N GLY A 202 -0.54 4.44 2.74
CA GLY A 202 0.34 4.53 1.59
C GLY A 202 -0.46 4.62 0.28
N GLN A 203 -1.36 3.66 0.04
CA GLN A 203 -2.15 3.60 -1.20
C GLN A 203 -3.18 4.72 -1.30
N LEU A 204 -3.90 4.99 -0.21
CA LEU A 204 -4.99 5.98 -0.21
C LEU A 204 -4.46 7.41 -0.27
N ARG A 205 -3.27 7.71 0.27
CA ARG A 205 -2.60 9.01 0.08
C ARG A 205 -2.29 9.25 -1.39
N GLU A 206 -1.77 8.23 -2.08
CA GLU A 206 -1.46 8.32 -3.50
C GLU A 206 -2.71 8.57 -4.35
N LEU A 207 -3.78 7.82 -4.08
CA LEU A 207 -5.11 8.05 -4.67
C LEU A 207 -5.64 9.46 -4.35
N ALA A 208 -5.52 9.95 -3.11
CA ALA A 208 -5.98 11.28 -2.74
C ALA A 208 -5.23 12.42 -3.48
N SER A 209 -3.96 12.16 -3.85
CA SER A 209 -3.12 13.11 -4.58
C SER A 209 -3.42 13.18 -6.08
N ASP A 210 -3.99 12.11 -6.65
CA ASP A 210 -4.30 12.03 -8.07
C ASP A 210 -5.61 12.78 -8.39
N PRO A 211 -5.72 13.46 -9.56
CA PRO A 211 -6.85 14.35 -9.85
C PRO A 211 -8.24 13.71 -9.70
N THR A 212 -8.51 12.61 -10.40
CA THR A 212 -9.82 11.95 -10.44
C THR A 212 -10.18 11.28 -9.11
N PRO A 213 -9.41 10.31 -8.59
CA PRO A 213 -9.74 9.65 -7.32
C PRO A 213 -9.66 10.62 -6.13
N GLY A 214 -8.77 11.61 -6.16
CA GLY A 214 -8.69 12.64 -5.13
C GLY A 214 -9.94 13.51 -5.06
N LEU A 215 -10.60 13.80 -6.19
CA LEU A 215 -11.87 14.50 -6.19
C LEU A 215 -12.96 13.66 -5.49
N VAL A 216 -13.08 12.39 -5.87
CA VAL A 216 -14.01 11.44 -5.25
C VAL A 216 -13.79 11.37 -3.74
N MET A 217 -12.53 11.25 -3.29
CA MET A 217 -12.21 11.15 -1.87
C MET A 217 -12.58 12.42 -1.09
N ARG A 218 -12.26 13.61 -1.64
CA ARG A 218 -12.59 14.89 -1.00
C ARG A 218 -14.09 15.14 -0.91
N GLU A 219 -14.87 14.68 -1.88
CA GLU A 219 -16.32 14.86 -1.90
C GLU A 219 -17.08 13.84 -1.04
N CYS A 220 -16.59 12.61 -0.96
CA CYS A 220 -17.37 11.51 -0.38
C CYS A 220 -16.89 11.04 1.00
N VAL A 221 -15.61 11.21 1.34
CA VAL A 221 -15.02 10.59 2.55
C VAL A 221 -14.14 11.55 3.37
N PRO A 222 -14.72 12.62 3.94
CA PRO A 222 -13.97 13.62 4.69
C PRO A 222 -13.26 13.06 5.93
N THR A 223 -13.81 12.02 6.58
CA THR A 223 -13.15 11.37 7.73
C THR A 223 -11.91 10.62 7.30
N VAL A 224 -11.97 9.90 6.17
CA VAL A 224 -10.78 9.26 5.58
C VAL A 224 -9.73 10.31 5.22
N MET A 225 -10.13 11.45 4.64
CA MET A 225 -9.19 12.54 4.33
C MET A 225 -8.50 13.11 5.58
N ALA A 226 -9.25 13.28 6.68
CA ALA A 226 -8.69 13.72 7.96
C ALA A 226 -7.73 12.67 8.56
N TRP A 227 -8.08 11.39 8.45
CA TRP A 227 -7.21 10.28 8.86
C TRP A 227 -5.92 10.22 8.02
N LEU A 228 -5.99 10.44 6.70
CA LEU A 228 -4.79 10.53 5.85
C LEU A 228 -3.85 11.67 6.28
N ALA A 229 -4.40 12.83 6.63
CA ALA A 229 -3.61 13.95 7.14
C ALA A 229 -2.93 13.59 8.47
N ARG A 230 -3.65 12.91 9.39
CA ARG A 230 -3.09 12.40 10.65
C ARG A 230 -1.95 11.40 10.40
N MET A 231 -2.10 10.51 9.42
CA MET A 231 -1.12 9.48 9.08
C MET A 231 0.17 10.00 8.42
N GLU A 232 0.29 11.29 8.09
CA GLU A 232 1.58 11.84 7.64
C GLU A 232 2.63 11.88 8.77
N ALA A 233 2.17 12.06 10.02
CA ALA A 233 3.01 11.99 11.23
C ALA A 233 2.14 11.50 12.42
N PRO A 234 1.75 10.21 12.42
CA PRO A 234 0.77 9.72 13.37
C PRO A 234 1.38 9.58 14.76
N VAL A 235 0.52 9.67 15.77
CA VAL A 235 0.87 9.55 17.20
C VAL A 235 -0.11 8.60 17.87
N ALA A 236 0.27 7.98 18.98
CA ALA A 236 -0.69 7.22 19.78
C ALA A 236 -1.61 8.21 20.53
N GLU A 237 -2.91 8.18 20.23
CA GLU A 237 -3.97 8.93 20.92
C GLU A 237 -4.65 8.09 22.03
N GLY A 238 -4.36 6.79 22.10
CA GLY A 238 -4.90 5.84 23.07
C GLY A 238 -4.38 4.42 22.85
N GLU A 239 -5.02 3.43 23.47
CA GLU A 239 -4.70 2.01 23.33
C GLU A 239 -5.38 1.36 22.11
N PHE A 240 -4.91 0.18 21.71
CA PHE A 240 -5.69 -0.69 20.83
C PHE A 240 -7.00 -1.10 21.51
N GLU A 241 -8.08 -1.22 20.74
CA GLU A 241 -9.36 -1.73 21.25
C GLU A 241 -9.28 -3.23 21.59
N ALA A 242 -10.11 -3.66 22.54
CA ALA A 242 -10.23 -5.06 22.91
C ALA A 242 -10.90 -5.88 21.78
N GLU A 243 -10.58 -7.18 21.71
CA GLU A 243 -11.07 -8.08 20.66
C GLU A 243 -12.60 -8.13 20.54
N ASP A 244 -13.30 -8.15 21.67
CA ASP A 244 -14.77 -8.22 21.75
C ASP A 244 -15.47 -7.03 21.07
N THR A 245 -14.84 -5.87 21.13
CA THR A 245 -15.32 -4.63 20.51
C THR A 245 -14.84 -4.51 19.06
N LEU A 246 -13.58 -4.86 18.82
CA LEU A 246 -12.92 -4.58 17.55
C LEU A 246 -13.23 -5.61 16.46
N LEU A 247 -13.39 -6.90 16.81
CA LEU A 247 -13.70 -7.94 15.83
C LEU A 247 -15.04 -7.69 15.10
N PRO A 248 -16.16 -7.37 15.78
CA PRO A 248 -17.39 -7.00 15.08
C PRO A 248 -17.25 -5.75 14.21
N ALA A 249 -16.46 -4.77 14.64
CA ALA A 249 -16.24 -3.53 13.92
C ALA A 249 -15.40 -3.72 12.64
N LEU A 250 -14.39 -4.59 12.68
CA LEU A 250 -13.55 -4.90 11.53
C LEU A 250 -14.23 -5.82 10.51
N ARG A 251 -15.25 -6.57 10.93
CA ARG A 251 -15.90 -7.58 10.08
C ARG A 251 -16.25 -7.08 8.66
N PRO A 252 -16.91 -5.92 8.47
CA PRO A 252 -17.21 -5.41 7.12
C PRO A 252 -15.94 -5.15 6.29
N LEU A 253 -14.86 -4.65 6.91
CA LEU A 253 -13.57 -4.41 6.26
C LEU A 253 -12.81 -5.70 5.92
N ILE A 254 -13.22 -6.85 6.45
CA ILE A 254 -12.56 -8.14 6.19
C ILE A 254 -13.43 -9.01 5.26
N GLU A 255 -14.73 -9.11 5.49
CA GLU A 255 -15.59 -9.92 4.61
C GLU A 255 -15.71 -9.28 3.22
N GLU A 256 -15.86 -7.95 3.15
CA GLU A 256 -16.18 -7.28 1.90
C GLU A 256 -14.93 -7.05 1.03
N PRO A 257 -13.98 -6.15 1.36
CA PRO A 257 -12.86 -5.88 0.47
C PRO A 257 -11.85 -7.05 0.43
N VAL A 258 -11.62 -7.71 1.57
CA VAL A 258 -10.64 -8.82 1.64
C VAL A 258 -11.25 -10.12 1.13
N GLY A 259 -12.41 -10.52 1.65
CA GLY A 259 -13.06 -11.79 1.31
C GLY A 259 -13.68 -11.84 -0.09
N ARG A 260 -14.30 -10.76 -0.58
CA ARG A 260 -14.95 -10.77 -1.92
C ARG A 260 -14.00 -10.47 -3.08
N TYR A 261 -12.87 -9.82 -2.81
CA TYR A 261 -11.94 -9.37 -3.86
C TYR A 261 -10.53 -9.93 -3.69
N PHE A 262 -9.80 -9.52 -2.64
CA PHE A 262 -8.38 -9.79 -2.54
C PHE A 262 -8.02 -11.28 -2.40
N LEU A 263 -8.62 -12.00 -1.46
CA LEU A 263 -8.24 -13.41 -1.24
C LEU A 263 -8.62 -14.32 -2.41
N PRO A 264 -9.84 -14.26 -2.98
CA PRO A 264 -10.17 -15.06 -4.16
C PRO A 264 -9.24 -14.76 -5.34
N TRP A 265 -8.88 -13.48 -5.53
CA TRP A 265 -7.92 -13.09 -6.56
C TRP A 265 -6.51 -13.62 -6.30
N SER A 266 -6.02 -13.51 -5.06
CA SER A 266 -4.67 -13.92 -4.70
C SER A 266 -4.49 -15.43 -4.79
N GLN A 267 -5.51 -16.19 -4.35
CA GLN A 267 -5.55 -17.65 -4.48
C GLN A 267 -5.62 -18.10 -5.94
N ALA A 268 -6.43 -17.43 -6.78
CA ALA A 268 -6.48 -17.74 -8.21
C ALA A 268 -5.15 -17.48 -8.91
N ASN A 269 -4.45 -16.40 -8.55
CA ASN A 269 -3.09 -16.11 -9.04
C ASN A 269 -2.11 -17.21 -8.65
N GLU A 270 -2.09 -17.63 -7.38
CA GLU A 270 -1.22 -18.71 -6.90
C GLU A 270 -1.50 -20.04 -7.61
N GLN A 271 -2.78 -20.40 -7.77
CA GLN A 271 -3.19 -21.61 -8.46
C GLN A 271 -2.73 -21.60 -9.93
N ALA A 272 -2.92 -20.49 -10.63
CA ALA A 272 -2.49 -20.33 -12.02
C ALA A 272 -0.96 -20.38 -12.15
N LEU A 273 -0.22 -19.80 -11.19
CA LEU A 273 1.23 -19.87 -11.13
C LEU A 273 1.71 -21.32 -10.98
N ALA A 274 1.10 -22.09 -10.08
CA ALA A 274 1.41 -23.51 -9.88
C ALA A 274 1.14 -24.35 -11.14
N GLN A 275 0.21 -23.92 -11.99
CA GLN A 275 -0.13 -24.57 -13.26
C GLN A 275 0.71 -24.07 -14.45
N GLY A 276 1.64 -23.13 -14.23
CA GLY A 276 2.48 -22.56 -15.29
C GLY A 276 1.72 -21.69 -16.29
N GLN A 277 0.55 -21.16 -15.91
CA GLN A 277 -0.24 -20.28 -16.76
C GLN A 277 0.38 -18.87 -16.83
N ALA A 278 0.20 -18.19 -17.97
CA ALA A 278 0.64 -16.80 -18.13
C ALA A 278 -0.38 -15.79 -17.58
N GLU A 279 -1.67 -16.15 -17.63
CA GLU A 279 -2.80 -15.33 -17.22
C GLU A 279 -3.82 -16.20 -16.49
N PHE A 280 -4.66 -15.57 -15.68
CA PHE A 280 -5.75 -16.23 -14.97
C PHE A 280 -7.02 -15.41 -15.02
N SER A 281 -8.14 -16.07 -14.72
CA SER A 281 -9.45 -15.44 -14.57
C SER A 281 -10.15 -15.97 -13.33
N VAL A 282 -10.87 -15.11 -12.63
CA VAL A 282 -11.59 -15.41 -11.40
C VAL A 282 -12.85 -14.57 -11.32
N THR A 283 -13.90 -15.07 -10.69
CA THR A 283 -15.13 -14.29 -10.44
C THR A 283 -14.98 -13.56 -9.11
N LEU A 284 -15.01 -12.23 -9.14
CA LEU A 284 -14.94 -11.35 -7.98
C LEU A 284 -16.23 -10.54 -7.91
N ALA A 285 -16.90 -10.52 -6.76
CA ALA A 285 -18.19 -9.85 -6.59
C ALA A 285 -19.19 -10.15 -7.73
N GLY A 286 -19.27 -11.41 -8.17
CA GLY A 286 -20.19 -11.86 -9.22
C GLY A 286 -19.81 -11.46 -10.67
N ARG A 287 -18.63 -10.86 -10.90
CA ARG A 287 -18.16 -10.45 -12.22
C ARG A 287 -16.79 -11.05 -12.55
N PRO A 288 -16.47 -11.30 -13.83
CA PRO A 288 -15.17 -11.80 -14.21
C PRO A 288 -14.07 -10.75 -13.99
N PHE A 289 -12.93 -11.21 -13.48
CA PHE A 289 -11.69 -10.47 -13.38
C PHE A 289 -10.55 -11.29 -13.98
N SER A 290 -9.67 -10.64 -14.76
CA SER A 290 -8.53 -11.29 -15.40
C SER A 290 -7.25 -10.48 -15.27
N GLN A 291 -6.12 -11.18 -15.13
CA GLN A 291 -4.81 -10.56 -14.97
C GLN A 291 -3.69 -11.54 -15.37
N GLN A 292 -2.53 -11.00 -15.72
CA GLN A 292 -1.29 -11.77 -15.81
C GLN A 292 -0.88 -12.33 -14.45
N VAL A 293 -0.38 -13.57 -14.45
CA VAL A 293 0.13 -14.22 -13.24
C VAL A 293 1.35 -13.47 -12.71
N GLN A 294 1.38 -13.23 -11.40
CA GLN A 294 2.52 -12.60 -10.73
C GLN A 294 3.10 -13.48 -9.62
N LYS A 295 4.41 -13.68 -9.68
CA LYS A 295 5.17 -14.48 -8.71
C LYS A 295 5.21 -13.84 -7.32
N TYR A 296 5.26 -12.50 -7.25
CA TYR A 296 5.35 -11.80 -5.97
C TYR A 296 4.09 -12.01 -5.14
N HIS A 297 2.90 -11.85 -5.73
CA HIS A 297 1.60 -12.05 -5.06
C HIS A 297 1.46 -13.45 -4.43
N ALA A 298 1.94 -14.51 -5.10
CA ALA A 298 1.93 -15.86 -4.53
C ALA A 298 2.89 -15.99 -3.34
N ARG A 299 4.06 -15.33 -3.39
CA ARG A 299 5.03 -15.31 -2.30
C ARG A 299 4.50 -14.56 -1.08
N SER A 300 3.85 -13.41 -1.29
CA SER A 300 3.29 -12.60 -0.21
C SER A 300 2.08 -13.30 0.44
N LEU A 301 1.21 -13.95 -0.36
CA LEU A 301 0.14 -14.82 0.15
C LEU A 301 0.68 -15.95 1.04
N ALA A 302 1.76 -16.61 0.63
CA ALA A 302 2.39 -17.64 1.45
C ALA A 302 2.95 -17.09 2.78
N ALA A 303 3.49 -15.87 2.79
CA ALA A 303 3.91 -15.20 4.01
C ALA A 303 2.72 -14.86 4.93
N LEU A 304 1.59 -14.43 4.35
CA LEU A 304 0.37 -14.20 5.12
C LEU A 304 -0.16 -15.50 5.75
N ARG A 305 -0.14 -16.63 5.03
CA ARG A 305 -0.49 -17.94 5.60
C ARG A 305 0.42 -18.35 6.75
N GLN A 306 1.71 -18.04 6.69
CA GLN A 306 2.62 -18.30 7.81
C GLN A 306 2.24 -17.49 9.06
N LYS A 307 1.78 -16.25 8.90
CA LYS A 307 1.27 -15.42 10.01
C LYS A 307 -0.05 -15.97 10.58
N GLN A 308 -0.87 -16.63 9.76
CA GLN A 308 -2.10 -17.27 10.20
C GLN A 308 -1.86 -18.57 10.99
N ALA A 309 -0.76 -19.27 10.70
CA ALA A 309 -0.53 -20.63 11.18
C ALA A 309 -0.61 -20.74 12.72
N GLY A 310 -1.48 -21.65 13.21
CA GLY A 310 -1.66 -21.90 14.63
C GLY A 310 -2.65 -20.96 15.34
N LEU A 311 -3.27 -20.00 14.63
CA LEU A 311 -4.30 -19.13 15.19
C LEU A 311 -5.70 -19.79 15.12
N SER A 312 -6.50 -19.56 16.16
CA SER A 312 -7.95 -19.83 16.14
C SER A 312 -8.67 -18.54 15.77
N LEU A 313 -9.15 -18.45 14.53
CA LEU A 313 -9.84 -17.27 14.01
C LEU A 313 -11.36 -17.41 14.17
N PRO A 314 -12.10 -16.30 14.31
CA PRO A 314 -13.55 -16.31 14.17
C PRO A 314 -14.00 -16.92 12.83
N GLU A 315 -15.11 -17.66 12.82
CA GLU A 315 -15.60 -18.38 11.63
C GLU A 315 -15.85 -17.49 10.41
N TRP A 316 -16.12 -16.20 10.62
CA TRP A 316 -16.38 -15.25 9.55
C TRP A 316 -15.11 -14.72 8.88
N VAL A 317 -13.92 -14.93 9.48
CA VAL A 317 -12.66 -14.49 8.87
C VAL A 317 -12.33 -15.42 7.69
N PRO A 318 -12.17 -14.91 6.47
CA PRO A 318 -11.86 -15.73 5.32
C PRO A 318 -10.50 -16.45 5.49
N VAL A 319 -10.42 -17.67 4.97
CA VAL A 319 -9.19 -18.47 5.00
C VAL A 319 -8.22 -18.00 3.91
N VAL A 320 -6.95 -17.84 4.25
CA VAL A 320 -5.87 -17.43 3.33
C VAL A 320 -5.33 -18.62 2.55
#